data_AF-A0AAN9TII1-F1
#
_entry.id   AF-A0AAN9TII1-F1
#
_cell.length_a   1.000
_cell.length_b   1.000
_cell.length_c   1.000
_cell.angle_alpha   90.00
_cell.angle_beta   90.00
_cell.angle_gamma   90.00
#
_symmetry.space_group_name_H-M   'P 1'
#
loop_
_entity.id
_entity.type
_entity.pdbx_description
1 polymer ?
#
loop_
_entity_poly.entity_id
_entity_poly.type
_entity_poly.pdbx_seq_one_letter_code
_entity_poly.pdbx_strand_id
1 'polypeptide(L)'
;MAARRLPRPTAAPVYHYITTVGVGVVLTDMLEKLRNCIEVWSRLFDHKPFIQAELNSFVQEFEDNRKDREIVNLLDVLNTECEINNQLDAISNFQGTILHSLDEKINNCVKQTDELLKCDKVESEKSILEIRRKQRASSWETYKEGIEPKFIQFEDEFKKELEQIKKFYENPNQSDYDVIKFKPTEEVRKYLRTACSCTSEVDIPDKIADAAKNDFQDAIELDEFLWLRPRLPKNIFIHNLIEQCEMILPEVKIPPRNPELEKRIQKLKALEEARQYRAMTKNVDSVRVRHPEDSIAFQLKEMNRQLIGVLQVLISVGTGFVFGFIGLNWAIGPLDAGFRLLLGLFCAAIIGVAEIYFFVKKLNDPILEDSTKKSN
;
A
#
# COMPACT_ATOMS: atom_id res chain seq x y z
N MET A 1 107.10 -41.11 -115.67
CA MET A 1 107.98 -40.88 -116.82
C MET A 1 107.14 -40.43 -118.01
N ALA A 2 107.56 -39.35 -118.65
CA ALA A 2 106.93 -38.74 -119.82
C ALA A 2 107.22 -39.51 -121.13
N ALA A 3 106.36 -39.35 -122.14
CA ALA A 3 106.67 -39.21 -123.59
C ALA A 3 105.35 -39.32 -124.41
N ARG A 4 104.87 -38.27 -125.09
CA ARG A 4 105.16 -37.78 -126.48
C ARG A 4 104.40 -38.49 -127.64
N ARG A 5 103.48 -37.70 -128.21
CA ARG A 5 103.21 -37.35 -129.65
C ARG A 5 102.72 -38.39 -130.71
N LEU A 6 101.49 -38.10 -131.20
CA LEU A 6 100.99 -37.91 -132.61
C LEU A 6 100.93 -39.12 -133.60
N PRO A 7 100.19 -39.10 -134.78
CA PRO A 7 99.07 -38.27 -135.32
C PRO A 7 97.92 -39.04 -136.12
N ARG A 8 96.99 -38.24 -136.73
CA ARG A 8 95.78 -38.38 -137.65
C ARG A 8 95.79 -39.43 -138.82
N PRO A 9 94.69 -39.76 -139.61
CA PRO A 9 93.62 -38.87 -140.19
C PRO A 9 92.19 -39.40 -140.62
N THR A 10 91.29 -38.43 -140.95
CA THR A 10 90.14 -38.27 -141.94
C THR A 10 89.09 -39.33 -142.33
N ALA A 11 87.77 -38.98 -142.27
CA ALA A 11 86.78 -38.76 -143.39
C ALA A 11 85.26 -38.81 -142.92
N ALA A 12 84.36 -38.06 -143.59
CA ALA A 12 82.89 -37.85 -143.32
C ALA A 12 81.97 -39.00 -143.87
N PRO A 13 80.58 -39.05 -143.84
CA PRO A 13 79.54 -37.97 -143.93
C PRO A 13 78.16 -38.17 -143.13
N VAL A 14 77.34 -37.12 -142.84
CA VAL A 14 75.98 -36.73 -143.39
C VAL A 14 74.66 -36.98 -142.54
N TYR A 15 73.93 -35.86 -142.26
CA TYR A 15 72.50 -35.50 -141.95
C TYR A 15 71.46 -36.42 -141.22
N HIS A 16 70.77 -35.92 -140.16
CA HIS A 16 69.37 -35.39 -140.18
C HIS A 16 68.79 -35.06 -138.77
N TYR A 17 67.96 -34.01 -138.71
CA TYR A 17 67.22 -33.43 -137.57
C TYR A 17 66.00 -34.26 -137.11
N ILE A 18 65.55 -34.06 -135.84
CA ILE A 18 64.13 -33.91 -135.33
C ILE A 18 63.93 -34.55 -133.92
N THR A 19 63.22 -33.81 -133.03
CA THR A 19 62.58 -34.18 -131.73
C THR A 19 63.24 -33.83 -130.37
N THR A 20 63.57 -32.56 -130.11
CA THR A 20 63.79 -32.04 -128.74
C THR A 20 62.63 -31.19 -128.18
N VAL A 21 61.52 -31.01 -128.91
CA VAL A 21 60.44 -30.09 -128.53
C VAL A 21 59.25 -30.78 -127.83
N GLY A 22 59.04 -32.08 -128.02
CA GLY A 22 57.83 -32.78 -127.54
C GLY A 22 57.82 -33.13 -126.04
N VAL A 23 58.98 -33.34 -125.42
CA VAL A 23 59.06 -33.85 -124.03
C VAL A 23 58.76 -32.75 -123.00
N GLY A 24 59.09 -31.49 -123.29
CA GLY A 24 58.84 -30.37 -122.39
C GLY A 24 57.36 -30.04 -122.21
N VAL A 25 56.58 -30.06 -123.29
CA VAL A 25 55.14 -29.74 -123.27
C VAL A 25 54.32 -30.78 -122.51
N VAL A 26 54.69 -32.07 -122.64
CA VAL A 26 54.02 -33.16 -121.93
C VAL A 26 54.30 -33.10 -120.42
N LEU A 27 55.53 -32.73 -120.02
CA LEU A 27 55.88 -32.62 -118.61
C LEU A 27 55.17 -31.43 -117.94
N THR A 28 55.01 -30.30 -118.64
CA THR A 28 54.29 -29.13 -118.12
C THR A 28 52.79 -29.42 -117.96
N ASP A 29 52.19 -30.14 -118.90
CA ASP A 29 50.76 -30.50 -118.85
C ASP A 29 50.46 -31.51 -117.71
N MET A 30 51.39 -32.44 -117.46
CA MET A 30 51.31 -33.38 -116.33
C MET A 30 51.48 -32.68 -114.98
N LEU A 31 52.42 -31.73 -114.87
CA LEU A 31 52.62 -30.94 -113.66
C LEU A 31 51.42 -30.02 -113.37
N GLU A 32 50.78 -29.48 -114.40
CA GLU A 32 49.56 -28.69 -114.27
C GLU A 32 48.38 -29.54 -113.78
N LYS A 33 48.23 -30.76 -114.30
CA LYS A 33 47.24 -31.73 -113.80
C LYS A 33 47.48 -32.10 -112.34
N LEU A 34 48.72 -32.37 -111.94
CA LEU A 34 49.05 -32.64 -110.53
C LEU A 34 48.78 -31.44 -109.63
N ARG A 35 49.10 -30.22 -110.07
CA ARG A 35 48.76 -28.99 -109.33
C ARG A 35 47.25 -28.86 -109.14
N ASN A 36 46.47 -29.10 -110.19
CA ASN A 36 45.00 -29.06 -110.12
C ASN A 36 44.45 -30.13 -109.18
N CYS A 37 45.01 -31.35 -109.18
CA CYS A 37 44.62 -32.40 -108.24
C CYS A 37 44.95 -32.04 -106.79
N ILE A 38 46.10 -31.42 -106.54
CA ILE A 38 46.49 -30.94 -105.20
C ILE A 38 45.59 -29.78 -104.75
N GLU A 39 45.23 -28.87 -105.63
CA GLU A 39 44.30 -27.76 -105.35
C GLU A 39 42.88 -28.25 -105.07
N VAL A 40 42.42 -29.26 -105.79
CA VAL A 40 41.13 -29.94 -105.52
C VAL A 40 41.19 -30.66 -104.18
N TRP A 41 42.30 -31.35 -103.89
CA TRP A 41 42.48 -32.06 -102.61
C TRP A 41 42.52 -31.11 -101.42
N SER A 42 43.20 -29.96 -101.52
CA SER A 42 43.20 -28.95 -100.46
C SER A 42 41.80 -28.34 -100.24
N ARG A 43 41.05 -28.04 -101.31
CA ARG A 43 39.67 -27.55 -101.19
C ARG A 43 38.72 -28.58 -100.58
N LEU A 44 38.90 -29.86 -100.87
CA LEU A 44 38.04 -30.93 -100.33
C LEU A 44 38.24 -31.14 -98.82
N PHE A 45 39.44 -30.87 -98.32
CA PHE A 45 39.82 -31.05 -96.91
C PHE A 45 39.99 -29.72 -96.14
N ASP A 46 39.60 -28.59 -96.72
CA ASP A 46 39.52 -27.32 -96.02
C ASP A 46 38.29 -27.31 -95.10
N HIS A 47 38.39 -28.00 -93.96
CA HIS A 47 37.35 -28.03 -92.92
C HIS A 47 37.23 -26.72 -92.15
N LYS A 48 38.15 -25.78 -92.37
CA LYS A 48 38.23 -24.49 -91.68
C LYS A 48 36.93 -23.68 -91.75
N PRO A 49 36.30 -23.41 -92.93
CA PRO A 49 35.03 -22.70 -93.01
C PRO A 49 33.88 -23.43 -92.30
N PHE A 50 33.82 -24.76 -92.39
CA PHE A 50 32.81 -25.56 -91.71
C PHE A 50 32.95 -25.48 -90.19
N ILE A 51 34.16 -25.73 -89.67
CA ILE A 51 34.46 -25.64 -88.24
C ILE A 51 34.25 -24.21 -87.72
N GLN A 52 34.63 -23.19 -88.50
CA GLN A 52 34.37 -21.80 -88.12
C GLN A 52 32.87 -21.48 -88.07
N ALA A 53 32.08 -22.00 -89.01
CA ALA A 53 30.62 -21.81 -88.99
C ALA A 53 29.98 -22.48 -87.77
N GLU A 54 30.34 -23.74 -87.47
CA GLU A 54 29.86 -24.45 -86.28
C GLU A 54 30.30 -23.77 -84.98
N LEU A 55 31.56 -23.33 -84.91
CA LEU A 55 32.10 -22.65 -83.73
C LEU A 55 31.42 -21.30 -83.51
N ASN A 56 31.12 -20.56 -84.60
CA ASN A 56 30.35 -19.33 -84.51
C ASN A 56 28.89 -19.58 -84.10
N SER A 57 28.24 -20.62 -84.63
CA SER A 57 26.89 -21.02 -84.22
C SER A 57 26.84 -21.40 -82.74
N PHE A 58 27.83 -22.16 -82.27
CA PHE A 58 27.96 -22.54 -80.88
C PHE A 58 28.18 -21.33 -79.96
N VAL A 59 29.06 -20.39 -80.35
CA VAL A 59 29.28 -19.15 -79.59
C VAL A 59 27.99 -18.33 -79.53
N GLN A 60 27.26 -18.22 -80.64
CA GLN A 60 25.99 -17.50 -80.70
C GLN A 60 24.94 -18.13 -79.79
N GLU A 61 24.77 -19.46 -79.82
CA GLU A 61 23.86 -20.17 -78.92
C GLU A 61 24.24 -20.00 -77.43
N PHE A 62 25.53 -19.97 -77.11
CA PHE A 62 25.98 -19.73 -75.74
C PHE A 62 25.71 -18.29 -75.26
N GLU A 63 25.93 -17.30 -76.12
CA GLU A 63 25.65 -15.91 -75.80
C GLU A 63 24.15 -15.66 -75.63
N ASP A 64 23.31 -16.26 -76.48
CA ASP A 64 21.86 -16.09 -76.40
C ASP A 64 21.30 -16.78 -75.15
N ASN A 65 21.71 -18.02 -74.86
CA ASN A 65 21.33 -18.72 -73.61
C ASN A 65 21.84 -18.03 -72.33
N ARG A 66 22.91 -17.23 -72.41
CA ARG A 66 23.41 -16.43 -71.28
C ARG A 66 22.58 -15.16 -71.10
N LYS A 67 22.28 -14.44 -72.19
CA LYS A 67 21.41 -13.26 -72.17
C LYS A 67 20.03 -13.59 -71.61
N ASP A 68 19.45 -14.71 -72.02
CA ASP A 68 18.14 -15.13 -71.52
C ASP A 68 18.17 -15.39 -70.01
N ARG A 69 19.24 -16.01 -69.49
CA ARG A 69 19.41 -16.18 -68.04
C ARG A 69 19.63 -14.85 -67.32
N GLU A 70 20.41 -13.94 -67.90
CA GLU A 70 20.62 -12.62 -67.31
C GLU A 70 19.31 -11.82 -67.28
N ILE A 71 18.49 -11.90 -68.32
CA ILE A 71 17.16 -11.27 -68.38
C ILE A 71 16.22 -11.89 -67.34
N VAL A 72 16.18 -13.22 -67.20
CA VAL A 72 15.36 -13.89 -66.18
C VAL A 72 15.82 -13.49 -64.78
N ASN A 73 17.13 -13.48 -64.50
CA ASN A 73 17.66 -13.03 -63.21
C ASN A 73 17.30 -11.57 -62.93
N LEU A 74 17.33 -10.69 -63.94
CA LEU A 74 16.95 -9.28 -63.79
C LEU A 74 15.44 -9.12 -63.53
N LEU A 75 14.60 -9.93 -64.16
CA LEU A 75 13.16 -9.95 -63.91
C LEU A 75 12.85 -10.48 -62.51
N ASP A 76 13.55 -11.52 -62.07
CA ASP A 76 13.42 -12.04 -60.71
C ASP A 76 13.84 -10.99 -59.68
N VAL A 77 14.96 -10.30 -59.91
CA VAL A 77 15.40 -9.19 -59.05
C VAL A 77 14.36 -8.06 -59.03
N LEU A 78 13.83 -7.64 -60.19
CA LEU A 78 12.78 -6.62 -60.26
C LEU A 78 11.49 -7.03 -59.56
N ASN A 79 11.09 -8.30 -59.67
CA ASN A 79 9.94 -8.83 -58.96
C ASN A 79 10.17 -8.80 -57.45
N THR A 80 11.36 -9.21 -56.98
CA THR A 80 11.69 -9.10 -55.55
C THR A 80 11.72 -7.64 -55.08
N GLU A 81 12.21 -6.71 -55.89
CA GLU A 81 12.18 -5.28 -55.57
C GLU A 81 10.74 -4.75 -55.47
N CYS A 82 9.87 -5.16 -56.38
CA CYS A 82 8.44 -4.82 -56.36
C CYS A 82 7.74 -5.40 -55.11
N GLU A 83 8.01 -6.66 -54.77
CA GLU A 83 7.49 -7.30 -53.55
C GLU A 83 7.95 -6.58 -52.28
N ILE A 84 9.23 -6.23 -52.19
CA ILE A 84 9.80 -5.49 -51.06
C ILE A 84 9.13 -4.10 -50.94
N ASN A 85 8.98 -3.37 -52.05
CA ASN A 85 8.35 -2.05 -52.04
C ASN A 85 6.89 -2.11 -51.59
N ASN A 86 6.12 -3.08 -52.08
CA ASN A 86 4.73 -3.27 -51.66
C ASN A 86 4.61 -3.59 -50.16
N GLN A 87 5.54 -4.38 -49.61
CA GLN A 87 5.57 -4.68 -48.18
C GLN A 87 5.96 -3.44 -47.35
N LEU A 88 6.91 -2.63 -47.82
CA LEU A 88 7.28 -1.37 -47.17
C LEU A 88 6.11 -0.38 -47.11
N ASP A 89 5.34 -0.26 -48.20
CA ASP A 89 4.14 0.57 -48.25
C ASP A 89 3.04 0.04 -47.32
N ALA A 90 2.88 -1.28 -47.21
CA ALA A 90 1.95 -1.87 -46.24
C ALA A 90 2.36 -1.57 -44.79
N ILE A 91 3.66 -1.65 -44.48
CA ILE A 91 4.20 -1.36 -43.14
C ILE A 91 4.06 0.12 -42.80
N SER A 92 4.33 1.03 -43.72
CA SER A 92 4.22 2.48 -43.50
C SER A 92 2.77 2.91 -43.23
N ASN A 93 1.82 2.35 -43.97
CA ASN A 93 0.39 2.59 -43.76
C ASN A 93 -0.11 1.97 -42.44
N PHE A 94 0.37 0.77 -42.09
CA PHE A 94 0.06 0.14 -40.80
C PHE A 94 0.64 0.95 -39.61
N GLN A 95 1.84 1.51 -39.77
CA GLN A 95 2.45 2.39 -38.77
C GLN A 95 1.65 3.67 -38.59
N GLY A 96 1.19 4.31 -39.68
CA GLY A 96 0.36 5.52 -39.60
C GLY A 96 -0.98 5.30 -38.89
N THR A 97 -1.66 4.18 -39.18
CA THR A 97 -2.95 3.84 -38.56
C THR A 97 -2.81 3.47 -37.08
N ILE A 98 -1.80 2.69 -36.70
CA ILE A 98 -1.55 2.36 -35.29
C ILE A 98 -1.17 3.59 -34.49
N LEU A 99 -0.24 4.41 -35.00
CA LEU A 99 0.21 5.61 -34.29
C LEU A 99 -0.94 6.59 -34.07
N HIS A 100 -1.79 6.79 -35.07
CA HIS A 100 -2.99 7.62 -34.92
C HIS A 100 -3.97 7.03 -33.89
N SER A 101 -4.20 5.71 -33.91
CA SER A 101 -5.09 5.04 -32.95
C SER A 101 -4.55 5.10 -31.52
N LEU A 102 -3.23 5.06 -31.34
CA LEU A 102 -2.58 5.19 -30.04
C LEU A 102 -2.62 6.63 -29.56
N ASP A 103 -2.35 7.59 -30.43
CA ASP A 103 -2.44 9.02 -30.09
C ASP A 103 -3.87 9.40 -29.67
N GLU A 104 -4.88 8.92 -30.40
CA GLU A 104 -6.29 9.13 -30.04
C GLU A 104 -6.63 8.52 -28.67
N LYS A 105 -6.19 7.28 -28.41
CA LYS A 105 -6.39 6.62 -27.11
C LYS A 105 -5.67 7.36 -25.97
N ILE A 106 -4.43 7.78 -26.18
CA ILE A 106 -3.63 8.52 -25.20
C ILE A 106 -4.31 9.87 -24.91
N ASN A 107 -4.73 10.61 -25.94
CA ASN A 107 -5.42 11.89 -25.78
C ASN A 107 -6.76 11.73 -25.05
N ASN A 108 -7.49 10.64 -25.29
CA ASN A 108 -8.71 10.33 -24.54
C ASN A 108 -8.41 9.98 -23.07
N CYS A 109 -7.36 9.20 -22.79
CA CYS A 109 -6.93 8.94 -21.42
C CYS A 109 -6.49 10.23 -20.70
N VAL A 110 -5.74 11.11 -21.35
CA VAL A 110 -5.32 12.40 -20.77
C VAL A 110 -6.54 13.25 -20.41
N LYS A 111 -7.54 13.35 -21.30
CA LYS A 111 -8.80 14.06 -21.02
C LYS A 111 -9.53 13.46 -19.82
N GLN A 112 -9.64 12.14 -19.74
CA GLN A 112 -10.26 11.46 -18.61
C GLN A 112 -9.50 11.71 -17.30
N THR A 113 -8.18 11.71 -17.32
CA THR A 113 -7.38 12.02 -16.12
C THR A 113 -7.53 13.47 -15.68
N ASP A 114 -7.65 14.42 -16.61
CA ASP A 114 -7.87 15.83 -16.30
C ASP A 114 -9.28 16.09 -15.74
N GLU A 115 -10.29 15.35 -16.22
CA GLU A 115 -11.64 15.38 -15.68
C GLU A 115 -11.69 14.81 -14.26
N LEU A 116 -11.05 13.67 -14.01
CA LEU A 116 -10.92 13.10 -12.66
C LEU A 116 -10.20 14.04 -11.70
N LEU A 117 -9.12 14.69 -12.15
CA LEU A 117 -8.37 15.64 -11.33
C LEU A 117 -9.17 16.90 -10.97
N LYS A 118 -10.18 17.27 -11.77
CA LYS A 118 -11.14 18.33 -11.45
C LYS A 118 -12.18 17.86 -10.43
N CYS A 119 -12.68 16.63 -10.55
CA CYS A 119 -13.63 16.03 -9.61
C CYS A 119 -13.01 15.79 -8.22
N ASP A 120 -11.76 15.32 -8.14
CA ASP A 120 -11.10 14.96 -6.88
C ASP A 120 -10.82 16.16 -5.95
N LYS A 121 -10.62 17.36 -6.50
CA LYS A 121 -10.29 18.56 -5.70
C LYS A 121 -11.48 19.16 -4.94
N VAL A 122 -12.73 18.80 -5.26
CA VAL A 122 -13.92 19.51 -4.73
C VAL A 122 -14.86 18.61 -3.94
N GLU A 123 -14.99 17.31 -4.25
CA GLU A 123 -16.13 16.52 -3.77
C GLU A 123 -15.80 15.32 -2.86
N SER A 124 -14.66 14.64 -3.03
CA SER A 124 -14.38 13.40 -2.29
C SER A 124 -13.94 13.65 -0.83
N GLU A 125 -13.06 14.62 -0.58
CA GLU A 125 -12.60 14.91 0.79
C GLU A 125 -13.69 15.60 1.63
N LYS A 126 -14.44 16.54 1.04
CA LYS A 126 -15.52 17.25 1.76
C LYS A 126 -16.64 16.29 2.17
N SER A 127 -17.05 15.39 1.29
CA SER A 127 -18.10 14.41 1.58
C SER A 127 -17.70 13.41 2.68
N ILE A 128 -16.47 12.88 2.66
CA ILE A 128 -15.97 11.98 3.71
C ILE A 128 -15.83 12.70 5.06
N LEU A 129 -15.34 13.93 5.06
CA LEU A 129 -15.22 14.74 6.28
C LEU A 129 -16.58 15.05 6.89
N GLU A 130 -17.59 15.33 6.07
CA GLU A 130 -18.97 15.54 6.52
C GLU A 130 -19.58 14.26 7.11
N ILE A 131 -19.36 13.10 6.49
CA ILE A 131 -19.80 11.80 7.03
C ILE A 131 -19.18 11.55 8.41
N ARG A 132 -17.86 11.77 8.55
CA ARG A 132 -17.16 11.61 9.85
C ARG A 132 -17.61 12.62 10.90
N ARG A 133 -17.96 13.85 10.50
CA ARG A 133 -18.54 14.85 11.41
C ARG A 133 -19.91 14.40 11.91
N LYS A 134 -20.76 13.89 11.02
CA LYS A 134 -22.07 13.33 11.38
C LYS A 134 -21.95 12.13 12.30
N GLN A 135 -21.02 11.21 12.04
CA GLN A 135 -20.75 10.06 12.91
C GLN A 135 -20.27 10.50 14.30
N ARG A 136 -19.33 11.44 14.39
CA ARG A 136 -18.88 11.98 15.69
C ARG A 136 -20.01 12.68 16.44
N ALA A 137 -20.86 13.42 15.73
CA ALA A 137 -22.03 14.06 16.32
C ALA A 137 -23.03 13.02 16.85
N SER A 138 -23.34 11.95 16.10
CA SER A 138 -24.24 10.90 16.59
C SER A 138 -23.65 10.15 17.77
N SER A 139 -22.36 9.79 17.74
CA SER A 139 -21.68 9.17 18.87
C SER A 139 -21.65 10.07 20.11
N TRP A 140 -21.50 11.39 19.92
CA TRP A 140 -21.57 12.36 21.00
C TRP A 140 -22.96 12.43 21.62
N GLU A 141 -24.02 12.45 20.82
CA GLU A 141 -25.39 12.44 21.34
C GLU A 141 -25.69 11.14 22.11
N THR A 142 -25.32 9.97 21.58
CA THR A 142 -25.48 8.69 22.30
C THR A 142 -24.73 8.69 23.63
N TYR A 143 -23.52 9.26 23.67
CA TYR A 143 -22.75 9.39 24.91
C TYR A 143 -23.41 10.33 25.91
N LYS A 144 -23.89 11.48 25.43
CA LYS A 144 -24.58 12.49 26.24
C LYS A 144 -25.88 11.92 26.84
N GLU A 145 -26.70 11.27 26.02
CA GLU A 145 -27.90 10.56 26.45
C GLU A 145 -27.61 9.47 27.49
N GLY A 146 -26.50 8.75 27.34
CA GLY A 146 -26.08 7.71 28.30
C GLY A 146 -25.56 8.26 29.64
N ILE A 147 -25.20 9.55 29.69
CA ILE A 147 -24.62 10.20 30.87
C ILE A 147 -25.64 11.02 31.64
N GLU A 148 -26.60 11.62 30.95
CA GLU A 148 -27.71 12.36 31.55
C GLU A 148 -28.36 11.62 32.74
N PRO A 149 -28.73 10.32 32.65
CA PRO A 149 -29.34 9.61 33.79
C PRO A 149 -28.37 9.42 34.96
N LYS A 150 -27.05 9.32 34.71
CA LYS A 150 -26.06 9.19 35.78
C LYS A 150 -25.88 10.50 36.52
N PHE A 151 -25.92 11.64 35.82
CA PHE A 151 -25.91 12.95 36.46
C PHE A 151 -27.16 13.16 37.31
N ILE A 152 -28.34 12.79 36.80
CA ILE A 152 -29.59 12.89 37.57
C ILE A 152 -29.51 12.03 38.85
N GLN A 153 -29.06 10.79 38.74
CA GLN A 153 -28.86 9.92 39.92
C GLN A 153 -27.90 10.51 40.94
N PHE A 154 -26.78 11.06 40.45
CA PHE A 154 -25.77 11.70 41.29
C PHE A 154 -26.31 12.97 41.97
N GLU A 155 -27.04 13.81 41.26
CA GLU A 155 -27.69 14.99 41.83
C GLU A 155 -28.72 14.64 42.90
N ASP A 156 -29.49 13.57 42.70
CA ASP A 156 -30.46 13.09 43.69
C ASP A 156 -29.78 12.50 44.93
N GLU A 157 -28.66 11.79 44.77
CA GLU A 157 -27.82 11.32 45.87
C GLU A 157 -27.24 12.51 46.65
N PHE A 158 -26.68 13.49 45.95
CA PHE A 158 -26.12 14.70 46.55
C PHE A 158 -27.18 15.52 47.31
N LYS A 159 -28.41 15.64 46.78
CA LYS A 159 -29.52 16.29 47.48
C LYS A 159 -29.86 15.57 48.79
N LYS A 160 -29.89 14.23 48.79
CA LYS A 160 -30.13 13.44 50.01
C LYS A 160 -29.03 13.65 51.04
N GLU A 161 -27.76 13.67 50.62
CA GLU A 161 -26.63 13.98 51.50
C GLU A 161 -26.72 15.39 52.06
N LEU A 162 -27.04 16.39 51.24
CA LEU A 162 -27.25 17.76 51.71
C LEU A 162 -28.39 17.86 52.73
N GLU A 163 -29.49 17.13 52.54
CA GLU A 163 -30.57 17.07 53.53
C GLU A 163 -30.14 16.39 54.83
N GLN A 164 -29.33 15.34 54.75
CA GLN A 164 -28.75 14.68 55.94
C GLN A 164 -27.83 15.63 56.70
N ILE A 165 -26.95 16.34 55.99
CA ILE A 165 -26.06 17.35 56.56
C ILE A 165 -26.87 18.49 57.18
N LYS A 166 -27.92 18.96 56.51
CA LYS A 166 -28.80 20.01 57.04
C LYS A 166 -29.49 19.57 58.34
N LYS A 167 -30.04 18.36 58.37
CA LYS A 167 -30.63 17.76 59.60
C LYS A 167 -29.60 17.59 60.72
N PHE A 168 -28.35 17.29 60.38
CA PHE A 168 -27.25 17.20 61.33
C PHE A 168 -26.95 18.56 61.97
N TYR A 169 -26.88 19.64 61.19
CA TYR A 169 -26.62 20.99 61.72
C TYR A 169 -27.84 21.65 62.40
N GLU A 170 -29.07 21.19 62.14
CA GLU A 170 -30.28 21.65 62.84
C GLU A 170 -30.35 21.19 64.31
N ASN A 171 -29.66 20.11 64.68
CA ASN A 171 -29.57 19.61 66.06
C ASN A 171 -28.11 19.61 66.56
N PRO A 172 -27.49 20.79 66.79
CA PRO A 172 -26.06 20.91 67.11
C PRO A 172 -25.68 20.39 68.51
N ASN A 173 -26.65 20.11 69.38
CA ASN A 173 -26.41 19.76 70.78
C ASN A 173 -25.79 18.36 71.00
N GLN A 174 -25.53 17.58 69.95
CA GLN A 174 -25.08 16.19 70.05
C GLN A 174 -23.70 15.94 69.42
N SER A 175 -23.01 16.97 68.93
CA SER A 175 -21.70 16.80 68.32
C SER A 175 -20.60 17.20 69.30
N ASP A 176 -19.77 16.20 69.62
CA ASP A 176 -18.47 16.28 70.30
C ASP A 176 -17.48 17.04 69.38
N TYR A 177 -17.76 18.32 69.14
CA TYR A 177 -16.86 19.18 68.37
C TYR A 177 -15.59 19.36 69.19
N ASP A 178 -14.42 19.09 68.57
CA ASP A 178 -13.14 19.46 69.16
C ASP A 178 -13.12 21.00 69.33
N VAL A 179 -13.39 21.43 70.56
CA VAL A 179 -13.47 22.85 70.93
C VAL A 179 -12.09 23.49 70.70
N ILE A 180 -12.08 24.72 70.17
CA ILE A 180 -10.85 25.50 69.97
C ILE A 180 -10.15 25.63 71.33
N LYS A 181 -8.89 25.19 71.39
CA LYS A 181 -8.09 25.26 72.60
C LYS A 181 -7.06 26.37 72.47
N PHE A 182 -6.79 27.07 73.55
CA PHE A 182 -5.83 28.14 73.65
C PHE A 182 -4.76 27.76 74.65
N LYS A 183 -3.50 27.94 74.28
CA LYS A 183 -2.41 27.83 75.23
C LYS A 183 -2.24 29.19 75.93
N PRO A 184 -2.47 29.27 77.25
CA PRO A 184 -2.45 30.55 77.96
C PRO A 184 -1.03 31.10 78.12
N THR A 185 -0.88 32.39 77.87
CA THR A 185 0.35 33.17 78.02
C THR A 185 0.59 33.53 79.49
N GLU A 186 1.83 33.83 79.88
CA GLU A 186 2.22 34.16 81.27
C GLU A 186 1.36 35.25 81.92
N GLU A 187 0.85 36.22 81.15
CA GLU A 187 -0.07 37.25 81.65
C GLU A 187 -1.43 36.66 82.04
N VAL A 188 -2.00 35.80 81.19
CA VAL A 188 -3.25 35.08 81.45
C VAL A 188 -3.09 34.16 82.67
N ARG A 189 -1.95 33.47 82.81
CA ARG A 189 -1.63 32.63 83.97
C ARG A 189 -1.58 33.43 85.28
N LYS A 190 -1.15 34.69 85.25
CA LYS A 190 -1.17 35.57 86.44
C LYS A 190 -2.60 35.93 86.82
N TYR A 191 -3.43 36.33 85.86
CA TYR A 191 -4.83 36.69 86.11
C TYR A 191 -5.66 35.49 86.58
N LEU A 192 -5.41 34.30 86.03
CA LEU A 192 -6.04 33.05 86.48
C LEU A 192 -5.65 32.71 87.94
N ARG A 193 -4.37 32.84 88.30
CA ARG A 193 -3.90 32.64 89.69
C ARG A 193 -4.54 33.62 90.67
N THR A 194 -4.62 34.90 90.30
CA THR A 194 -5.28 35.92 91.13
C THR A 194 -6.78 35.64 91.27
N ALA A 195 -7.45 35.25 90.17
CA ALA A 195 -8.87 34.92 90.18
C ALA A 195 -9.17 33.72 91.09
N CYS A 196 -8.39 32.64 91.01
CA CYS A 196 -8.54 31.45 91.86
C CYS A 196 -8.31 31.74 93.35
N SER A 197 -7.45 32.71 93.69
CA SER A 197 -7.13 33.09 95.06
C SER A 197 -8.23 33.93 95.73
N CYS A 198 -9.13 34.54 94.93
CA CYS A 198 -10.15 35.49 95.39
C CYS A 198 -11.57 34.93 95.40
N THR A 199 -11.76 33.66 95.01
CA THR A 199 -13.09 33.01 94.89
C THR A 199 -13.35 31.99 95.99
N SER A 200 -14.60 31.93 96.48
CA SER A 200 -15.11 30.82 97.29
C SER A 200 -15.11 29.51 96.48
N GLU A 201 -14.70 28.40 97.11
CA GLU A 201 -14.46 27.08 96.48
C GLU A 201 -15.58 26.52 95.59
N VAL A 202 -16.82 27.02 95.71
CA VAL A 202 -18.03 26.47 95.07
C VAL A 202 -18.19 26.88 93.59
N ASP A 203 -17.44 27.87 93.10
CA ASP A 203 -17.72 28.55 91.82
C ASP A 203 -16.63 28.35 90.74
N ILE A 204 -15.73 27.38 90.96
CA ILE A 204 -14.59 27.07 90.08
C ILE A 204 -14.96 25.87 89.19
N PRO A 205 -14.95 26.01 87.85
CA PRO A 205 -15.13 24.88 86.93
C PRO A 205 -14.06 23.80 87.13
N ASP A 206 -14.45 22.52 87.06
CA ASP A 206 -13.56 21.37 87.26
C ASP A 206 -12.29 21.41 86.37
N LYS A 207 -12.44 21.83 85.11
CA LYS A 207 -11.33 22.00 84.15
C LYS A 207 -10.29 23.04 84.59
N ILE A 208 -10.74 24.11 85.28
CA ILE A 208 -9.86 25.18 85.80
C ILE A 208 -9.17 24.71 87.09
N ALA A 209 -9.86 23.93 87.93
CA ALA A 209 -9.29 23.35 89.15
C ALA A 209 -8.18 22.32 88.83
N ASP A 210 -8.33 21.56 87.75
CA ASP A 210 -7.29 20.65 87.28
C ASP A 210 -6.13 21.40 86.60
N ALA A 211 -6.41 22.42 85.78
CA ALA A 211 -5.38 23.27 85.19
C ALA A 211 -4.54 24.02 86.24
N ALA A 212 -5.13 24.36 87.40
CA ALA A 212 -4.43 25.01 88.51
C ALA A 212 -3.36 24.11 89.16
N LYS A 213 -3.51 22.77 89.09
CA LYS A 213 -2.50 21.81 89.58
C LYS A 213 -1.23 21.81 88.71
N ASN A 214 -1.37 22.16 87.44
CA ASN A 214 -0.31 22.18 86.41
C ASN A 214 0.13 23.61 86.04
N ASP A 215 -0.06 24.60 86.93
CA ASP A 215 0.28 26.01 86.70
C ASP A 215 -0.32 26.62 85.42
N PHE A 216 -1.46 26.12 84.96
CA PHE A 216 -2.12 26.52 83.72
C PHE A 216 -1.20 26.39 82.49
N GLN A 217 -0.39 25.34 82.43
CA GLN A 217 0.39 25.01 81.23
C GLN A 217 -0.44 24.32 80.14
N ASP A 218 -1.54 23.70 80.53
CA ASP A 218 -2.44 22.96 79.66
C ASP A 218 -3.30 23.89 78.78
N ALA A 219 -3.85 23.33 77.70
CA ALA A 219 -4.69 24.07 76.77
C ALA A 219 -6.10 24.29 77.36
N ILE A 220 -6.58 25.52 77.27
CA ILE A 220 -7.84 26.01 77.87
C ILE A 220 -8.86 26.30 76.76
N GLU A 221 -10.16 26.05 76.97
CA GLU A 221 -11.22 26.33 75.98
C GLU A 221 -11.75 27.77 76.13
N LEU A 222 -12.70 28.17 75.28
CA LEU A 222 -13.27 29.53 75.31
C LEU A 222 -14.15 29.78 76.54
N ASP A 223 -14.78 28.72 77.07
CA ASP A 223 -15.69 28.80 78.22
C ASP A 223 -14.96 29.25 79.49
N GLU A 224 -13.69 28.87 79.67
CA GLU A 224 -12.88 29.31 80.80
C GLU A 224 -12.44 30.78 80.68
N PHE A 225 -12.23 31.31 79.47
CA PHE A 225 -12.01 32.76 79.27
C PHE A 225 -13.27 33.57 79.56
N LEU A 226 -14.45 33.02 79.22
CA LEU A 226 -15.74 33.62 79.55
C LEU A 226 -15.97 33.63 81.07
N TRP A 227 -15.54 32.58 81.79
CA TRP A 227 -15.57 32.54 83.26
C TRP A 227 -14.65 33.59 83.92
N LEU A 228 -13.51 33.91 83.28
CA LEU A 228 -12.57 34.92 83.77
C LEU A 228 -13.09 36.36 83.58
N ARG A 229 -14.03 36.59 82.65
CA ARG A 229 -14.56 37.93 82.32
C ARG A 229 -15.04 38.75 83.52
N PRO A 230 -15.93 38.26 84.40
CA PRO A 230 -16.40 39.04 85.55
C PRO A 230 -15.32 39.34 86.59
N ARG A 231 -14.16 38.66 86.53
CA ARG A 231 -13.07 38.72 87.51
C ARG A 231 -11.87 39.55 87.03
N LEU A 232 -11.92 40.04 85.79
CA LEU A 232 -10.91 40.93 85.22
C LEU A 232 -11.19 42.39 85.57
N PRO A 233 -10.15 43.23 85.75
CA PRO A 233 -10.31 44.66 85.91
C PRO A 233 -10.94 45.27 84.65
N LYS A 234 -11.77 46.31 84.82
CA LYS A 234 -12.58 46.92 83.74
C LYS A 234 -11.78 47.39 82.51
N ASN A 235 -10.48 47.65 82.67
CA ASN A 235 -9.59 48.13 81.61
C ASN A 235 -9.01 47.02 80.72
N ILE A 236 -9.24 45.74 81.03
CA ILE A 236 -8.73 44.62 80.25
C ILE A 236 -9.89 43.95 79.51
N PHE A 237 -9.73 43.83 78.20
CA PHE A 237 -10.67 43.12 77.34
C PHE A 237 -10.16 41.71 77.02
N ILE A 238 -11.09 40.75 76.92
CA ILE A 238 -10.77 39.34 76.65
C ILE A 238 -10.06 39.19 75.30
N HIS A 239 -10.45 39.95 74.28
CA HIS A 239 -9.82 39.85 72.96
C HIS A 239 -8.32 40.16 72.99
N ASN A 240 -7.88 41.11 73.82
CA ASN A 240 -6.45 41.41 74.01
C ASN A 240 -5.70 40.23 74.65
N LEU A 241 -6.37 39.47 75.53
CA LEU A 241 -5.78 38.29 76.17
C LEU A 241 -5.73 37.11 75.20
N ILE A 242 -6.76 36.93 74.38
CA ILE A 242 -6.82 35.86 73.35
C ILE A 242 -5.80 36.11 72.24
N GLU A 243 -5.62 37.37 71.82
CA GLU A 243 -4.64 37.75 70.79
C GLU A 243 -3.20 37.39 71.20
N GLN A 244 -2.92 37.43 72.50
CA GLN A 244 -1.63 37.05 73.06
C GLN A 244 -1.47 35.54 73.27
N CYS A 245 -2.53 34.74 73.15
CA CYS A 245 -2.51 33.29 73.36
C CYS A 245 -2.25 32.53 72.06
N GLU A 246 -1.55 31.40 72.15
CA GLU A 246 -1.33 30.53 70.99
C GLU A 246 -2.58 29.65 70.78
N MET A 247 -3.27 29.86 69.65
CA MET A 247 -4.49 29.13 69.28
C MET A 247 -4.14 27.77 68.69
N ILE A 248 -4.68 26.69 69.27
CA ILE A 248 -4.56 25.33 68.78
C ILE A 248 -5.86 24.97 68.08
N LEU A 249 -5.81 24.90 66.75
CA LEU A 249 -6.95 24.50 65.93
C LEU A 249 -7.12 22.97 66.02
N PRO A 250 -8.37 22.48 66.07
CA PRO A 250 -8.65 21.06 65.95
C PRO A 250 -8.17 20.54 64.59
N GLU A 251 -7.42 19.43 64.59
CA GLU A 251 -6.97 18.80 63.36
C GLU A 251 -8.15 18.13 62.64
N VAL A 252 -8.41 18.56 61.40
CA VAL A 252 -9.44 17.95 60.57
C VAL A 252 -9.06 16.51 60.26
N LYS A 253 -9.81 15.55 60.80
CA LYS A 253 -9.65 14.11 60.48
C LYS A 253 -10.09 13.88 59.03
N ILE A 254 -9.13 13.90 58.10
CA ILE A 254 -9.39 13.58 56.69
C ILE A 254 -9.68 12.07 56.60
N PRO A 255 -10.85 11.64 56.10
CA PRO A 255 -11.15 10.23 55.96
C PRO A 255 -10.13 9.56 55.02
N PRO A 256 -9.63 8.36 55.35
CA PRO A 256 -8.71 7.64 54.48
C PRO A 256 -9.41 7.32 53.15
N ARG A 257 -8.70 7.54 52.05
CA ARG A 257 -9.23 7.29 50.70
C ARG A 257 -9.52 5.80 50.52
N ASN A 258 -10.61 5.47 49.82
CA ASN A 258 -11.01 4.07 49.61
C ASN A 258 -9.85 3.26 48.99
N PRO A 259 -9.40 2.15 49.62
CA PRO A 259 -8.24 1.38 49.17
C PRO A 259 -8.42 0.77 47.79
N GLU A 260 -9.65 0.47 47.36
CA GLU A 260 -9.93 -0.04 46.03
C GLU A 260 -9.72 1.03 44.96
N LEU A 261 -10.14 2.27 45.23
CA LEU A 261 -9.94 3.40 44.34
C LEU A 261 -8.46 3.74 44.21
N GLU A 262 -7.69 3.68 45.30
CA GLU A 262 -6.25 3.91 45.25
C GLU A 262 -5.53 2.87 44.41
N LYS A 263 -5.84 1.58 44.60
CA LYS A 263 -5.30 0.50 43.76
C LYS A 263 -5.62 0.71 42.28
N ARG A 264 -6.85 1.13 41.97
CA ARG A 264 -7.26 1.41 40.59
C ARG A 264 -6.53 2.61 39.99
N ILE A 265 -6.34 3.68 40.76
CA ILE A 265 -5.59 4.87 40.34
C ILE A 265 -4.12 4.51 40.13
N GLN A 266 -3.49 3.76 41.03
CA GLN A 266 -2.12 3.29 40.88
C GLN A 266 -1.97 2.45 39.61
N LYS A 267 -2.92 1.54 39.35
CA LYS A 267 -2.93 0.76 38.11
C LYS A 267 -3.06 1.64 36.86
N LEU A 268 -3.96 2.62 36.87
CA LEU A 268 -4.15 3.53 35.73
C LEU A 268 -2.92 4.40 35.48
N LYS A 269 -2.31 4.95 36.53
CA LYS A 269 -1.05 5.70 36.44
C LYS A 269 0.07 4.83 35.87
N ALA A 270 0.24 3.61 36.39
CA ALA A 270 1.25 2.69 35.87
C ALA A 270 1.03 2.33 34.39
N LEU A 271 -0.24 2.16 33.96
CA LEU A 271 -0.58 1.91 32.55
C LEU A 271 -0.28 3.12 31.66
N GLU A 272 -0.60 4.32 32.13
CA GLU A 272 -0.34 5.56 31.41
C GLU A 272 1.17 5.82 31.30
N GLU A 273 1.90 5.70 32.41
CA GLU A 273 3.36 5.82 32.47
C GLU A 273 4.03 4.79 31.57
N ALA A 274 3.58 3.52 31.57
CA ALA A 274 4.11 2.50 30.66
C ALA A 274 3.85 2.85 29.19
N ARG A 275 2.69 3.43 28.86
CA ARG A 275 2.38 3.89 27.50
C ARG A 275 3.27 5.07 27.09
N GLN A 276 3.42 6.06 27.97
CA GLN A 276 4.28 7.22 27.75
C GLN A 276 5.75 6.80 27.61
N TYR A 277 6.23 5.91 28.49
CA TYR A 277 7.58 5.37 28.42
C TYR A 277 7.84 4.63 27.10
N ARG A 278 6.92 3.76 26.65
CA ARG A 278 7.03 3.08 25.34
C ARG A 278 7.02 4.07 24.18
N ALA A 279 6.22 5.12 24.24
CA ALA A 279 6.19 6.15 23.21
C ALA A 279 7.52 6.92 23.14
N MET A 280 8.09 7.29 24.29
CA MET A 280 9.38 7.99 24.37
C MET A 280 10.57 7.09 23.97
N THR A 281 10.53 5.80 24.29
CA THR A 281 11.61 4.84 23.99
C THR A 281 11.49 4.17 22.63
N LYS A 282 10.43 4.45 21.86
CA LYS A 282 10.16 3.91 20.51
C LYS A 282 11.31 4.13 19.52
N ASN A 283 12.11 5.19 19.70
CA ASN A 283 13.22 5.55 18.82
C ASN A 283 14.57 4.95 19.23
N VAL A 284 14.64 4.39 20.45
CA VAL A 284 15.88 3.84 21.02
C VAL A 284 15.95 2.32 20.84
N ASP A 285 14.81 1.68 20.59
CA ASP A 285 14.75 0.23 20.35
C ASP A 285 15.29 -0.14 18.96
N SER A 286 16.41 -0.87 18.94
CA SER A 286 17.05 -1.38 17.71
C SER A 286 16.15 -2.37 16.96
N VAL A 287 15.21 -3.00 17.67
CA VAL A 287 14.19 -3.85 17.10
C VAL A 287 12.95 -2.98 16.89
N ARG A 288 12.70 -2.54 15.65
CA ARG A 288 11.43 -1.88 15.29
C ARG A 288 10.27 -2.87 15.44
N VAL A 289 9.78 -3.04 16.66
CA VAL A 289 8.52 -3.74 16.91
C VAL A 289 7.40 -2.79 16.49
N ARG A 290 6.97 -2.90 15.22
CA ARG A 290 5.73 -2.26 14.80
C ARG A 290 4.59 -2.91 15.57
N HIS A 291 4.01 -2.18 16.52
CA HIS A 291 2.76 -2.60 17.12
C HIS A 291 1.71 -2.73 16.01
N PRO A 292 0.99 -3.86 15.92
CA PRO A 292 0.08 -4.15 14.82
C PRO A 292 -1.04 -3.10 14.68
N GLU A 293 -1.39 -2.46 15.79
CA GLU A 293 -2.46 -1.47 15.92
C GLU A 293 -2.13 -0.12 15.27
N ASP A 294 -0.83 0.20 15.15
CA ASP A 294 -0.32 1.47 14.58
C ASP A 294 -0.24 1.45 13.04
N SER A 295 -0.37 0.27 12.42
CA SER A 295 -0.20 0.12 10.97
C SER A 295 -1.56 0.21 10.27
N ILE A 296 -1.76 1.27 9.48
CA ILE A 296 -2.90 1.43 8.56
C ILE A 296 -3.08 0.16 7.71
N ALA A 297 -1.98 -0.50 7.32
CA ALA A 297 -2.03 -1.73 6.54
C ALA A 297 -2.65 -2.92 7.30
N PHE A 298 -2.56 -2.98 8.63
CA PHE A 298 -3.19 -4.03 9.42
C PHE A 298 -4.71 -3.82 9.52
N GLN A 299 -5.14 -2.58 9.80
CA GLN A 299 -6.55 -2.21 9.81
C GLN A 299 -7.21 -2.43 8.44
N LEU A 300 -6.52 -2.09 7.34
CA LEU A 300 -6.96 -2.39 5.97
C LEU A 300 -7.03 -3.90 5.70
N LYS A 301 -6.09 -4.68 6.23
CA LYS A 301 -6.07 -6.15 6.06
C LYS A 301 -7.23 -6.82 6.80
N GLU A 302 -7.59 -6.35 8.00
CA GLU A 302 -8.78 -6.81 8.72
C GLU A 302 -10.07 -6.44 8.00
N MET A 303 -10.16 -5.22 7.49
CA MET A 303 -11.30 -4.76 6.71
C MET A 303 -11.47 -5.57 5.41
N ASN A 304 -10.37 -5.84 4.68
CA ASN A 304 -10.41 -6.69 3.48
C ASN A 304 -10.89 -8.10 3.80
N ARG A 305 -10.48 -8.69 4.94
CA ARG A 305 -10.93 -10.02 5.35
C ARG A 305 -12.43 -10.07 5.58
N GLN A 306 -12.99 -9.04 6.22
CA GLN A 306 -14.44 -8.94 6.44
C GLN A 306 -15.21 -8.68 5.14
N LEU A 307 -14.67 -7.82 4.26
CA LEU A 307 -15.28 -7.49 2.96
C LEU A 307 -15.33 -8.72 2.03
N ILE A 308 -14.27 -9.53 2.00
CA ILE A 308 -14.25 -10.81 1.28
C ILE A 308 -15.32 -11.77 1.82
N GLY A 309 -15.53 -11.80 3.14
CA GLY A 309 -16.57 -12.64 3.77
C GLY A 309 -17.99 -12.22 3.38
N VAL A 310 -18.29 -10.92 3.36
CA VAL A 310 -19.60 -10.41 2.92
C VAL A 310 -19.83 -10.71 1.43
N LEU A 311 -18.80 -10.52 0.61
CA LEU A 311 -18.88 -10.79 -0.83
C LEU A 311 -19.12 -12.28 -1.12
N GLN A 312 -18.53 -13.19 -0.35
CA GLN A 312 -18.78 -14.62 -0.45
C GLN A 312 -20.26 -14.95 -0.21
N VAL A 313 -20.89 -14.35 0.81
CA VAL A 313 -22.32 -14.54 1.11
C VAL A 313 -23.20 -14.08 -0.04
N LEU A 314 -22.90 -12.92 -0.62
CA LEU A 314 -23.66 -12.40 -1.76
C LEU A 314 -23.54 -13.28 -3.00
N ILE A 315 -22.33 -13.75 -3.31
CA ILE A 315 -22.10 -14.64 -4.46
C ILE A 315 -22.79 -15.99 -4.24
N SER A 316 -22.73 -16.54 -3.03
CA SER A 316 -23.38 -17.82 -2.71
C SER A 316 -24.90 -17.75 -2.79
N VAL A 317 -25.51 -16.72 -2.20
CA VAL A 317 -26.97 -16.49 -2.27
C VAL A 317 -27.41 -16.22 -3.71
N GLY A 318 -26.66 -15.41 -4.46
CA GLY A 318 -26.92 -15.13 -5.87
C GLY A 318 -26.82 -16.38 -6.74
N THR A 319 -25.81 -17.22 -6.51
CA THR A 319 -25.65 -18.50 -7.21
C THR A 319 -26.78 -19.46 -6.86
N GLY A 320 -27.20 -19.53 -5.60
CA GLY A 320 -28.36 -20.30 -5.15
C GLY A 320 -29.67 -19.86 -5.82
N PHE A 321 -29.85 -18.55 -6.00
CA PHE A 321 -31.00 -18.01 -6.73
C PHE A 321 -30.96 -18.38 -8.21
N VAL A 322 -29.83 -18.19 -8.88
CA VAL A 322 -29.65 -18.52 -10.31
C VAL A 322 -29.83 -20.02 -10.55
N PHE A 323 -29.29 -20.85 -9.67
CA PHE A 323 -29.50 -22.30 -9.69
C PHE A 323 -30.98 -22.66 -9.50
N GLY A 324 -31.66 -22.02 -8.55
CA GLY A 324 -33.10 -22.23 -8.31
C GLY A 324 -34.00 -21.79 -9.48
N PHE A 325 -33.64 -20.69 -10.15
CA PHE A 325 -34.43 -20.08 -11.22
C PHE A 325 -34.19 -20.72 -12.59
N ILE A 326 -32.93 -20.95 -12.97
CA ILE A 326 -32.53 -21.48 -14.29
C ILE A 326 -32.23 -22.98 -14.20
N GLY A 327 -31.55 -23.42 -13.15
CA GLY A 327 -31.06 -24.81 -13.03
C GLY A 327 -32.18 -25.84 -12.96
N LEU A 328 -33.27 -25.55 -12.25
CA LEU A 328 -34.44 -26.46 -12.20
C LEU A 328 -35.23 -26.50 -13.51
N ASN A 329 -35.21 -25.44 -14.30
CA ASN A 329 -35.83 -25.44 -15.62
C ASN A 329 -35.12 -26.38 -16.60
N TRP A 330 -33.79 -26.52 -16.47
CA TRP A 330 -33.04 -27.52 -17.23
C TRP A 330 -33.28 -28.96 -16.77
N ALA A 331 -33.59 -29.17 -15.49
CA ALA A 331 -33.81 -30.51 -14.94
C ALA A 331 -35.25 -31.05 -15.10
N ILE A 332 -36.26 -30.19 -14.94
CA ILE A 332 -37.68 -30.61 -14.82
C ILE A 332 -38.53 -30.21 -16.04
N GLY A 333 -38.00 -29.36 -16.95
CA GLY A 333 -38.69 -28.89 -18.15
C GLY A 333 -39.36 -27.51 -17.98
N PRO A 334 -40.14 -27.04 -18.97
CA PRO A 334 -40.63 -25.65 -19.02
C PRO A 334 -41.66 -25.36 -17.93
N LEU A 335 -41.19 -24.88 -16.77
CA LEU A 335 -42.02 -24.41 -15.66
C LEU A 335 -42.54 -22.98 -15.91
N ASP A 336 -43.64 -22.59 -15.29
CA ASP A 336 -44.12 -21.21 -15.37
C ASP A 336 -43.16 -20.23 -14.68
N ALA A 337 -43.07 -19.00 -15.19
CA ALA A 337 -42.08 -18.00 -14.73
C ALA A 337 -42.24 -17.67 -13.24
N GLY A 338 -43.49 -17.61 -12.74
CA GLY A 338 -43.78 -17.35 -11.33
C GLY A 338 -43.30 -18.47 -10.40
N PHE A 339 -43.45 -19.73 -10.82
CA PHE A 339 -42.98 -20.87 -10.04
C PHE A 339 -41.45 -20.98 -9.99
N ARG A 340 -40.77 -20.61 -11.09
CA ARG A 340 -39.29 -20.53 -11.12
C ARG A 340 -38.75 -19.45 -10.20
N LEU A 341 -39.40 -18.27 -10.16
CA LEU A 341 -39.03 -17.19 -9.25
C LEU A 341 -39.16 -17.64 -7.79
N LEU A 342 -40.27 -18.32 -7.47
CA LEU A 342 -40.53 -18.84 -6.13
C LEU A 342 -39.49 -19.89 -5.74
N LEU A 343 -39.18 -20.85 -6.61
CA LEU A 343 -38.10 -21.83 -6.38
C LEU A 343 -36.72 -21.19 -6.19
N GLY A 344 -36.37 -20.21 -7.05
CA GLY A 344 -35.17 -19.39 -6.92
C GLY A 344 -35.06 -18.74 -5.54
N LEU A 345 -36.14 -18.12 -5.08
CA LEU A 345 -36.21 -17.46 -3.78
C LEU A 345 -36.08 -18.45 -2.62
N PHE A 346 -36.73 -19.61 -2.69
CA PHE A 346 -36.65 -20.65 -1.66
C PHE A 346 -35.23 -21.21 -1.52
N CYS A 347 -34.56 -21.53 -2.64
CA CYS A 347 -33.17 -21.98 -2.63
C CYS A 347 -32.22 -20.90 -2.07
N ALA A 348 -32.39 -19.65 -2.49
CA ALA A 348 -31.59 -18.52 -2.01
C ALA A 348 -31.80 -18.27 -0.49
N ALA A 349 -33.03 -18.41 0.01
CA ALA A 349 -33.35 -18.24 1.42
C ALA A 349 -32.70 -19.31 2.30
N ILE A 350 -32.75 -20.59 1.88
CA ILE A 350 -32.11 -21.70 2.62
C ILE A 350 -30.59 -21.49 2.69
N ILE A 351 -29.97 -21.16 1.56
CA ILE A 351 -28.52 -20.90 1.47
C ILE A 351 -28.14 -19.66 2.28
N GLY A 352 -28.92 -18.58 2.19
CA GLY A 352 -28.68 -17.35 2.94
C GLY A 352 -28.72 -17.55 4.46
N VAL A 353 -29.69 -18.30 4.98
CA VAL A 353 -29.77 -18.63 6.41
C VAL A 353 -28.56 -19.48 6.84
N ALA A 354 -28.17 -20.47 6.04
CA ALA A 354 -27.01 -21.29 6.32
C ALA A 354 -25.71 -20.47 6.34
N GLU A 355 -25.48 -19.60 5.35
CA GLU A 355 -24.27 -18.79 5.25
C GLU A 355 -24.18 -17.71 6.34
N ILE A 356 -25.29 -17.07 6.72
CA ILE A 356 -25.33 -16.11 7.84
C ILE A 356 -24.98 -16.80 9.16
N TYR A 357 -25.49 -18.01 9.38
CA TYR A 357 -25.16 -18.81 10.56
C TYR A 357 -23.65 -19.10 10.64
N PHE A 358 -23.05 -19.54 9.53
CA PHE A 358 -21.59 -19.77 9.47
C PHE A 358 -20.78 -18.47 9.59
N PHE A 359 -21.25 -17.36 9.03
CA PHE A 359 -20.60 -16.06 9.11
C PHE A 359 -20.54 -15.54 10.54
N VAL A 360 -21.67 -15.57 11.26
CA VAL A 360 -21.74 -15.17 12.68
C VAL A 360 -20.84 -16.05 13.54
N LYS A 361 -20.84 -17.37 13.32
CA LYS A 361 -19.96 -18.28 14.05
C LYS A 361 -18.47 -17.98 13.80
N LYS A 362 -18.10 -17.71 12.54
CA LYS A 362 -16.73 -17.35 12.15
C LYS A 362 -16.28 -15.98 12.69
N LEU A 363 -17.21 -15.07 12.96
CA LEU A 363 -16.93 -13.80 13.66
C LEU A 363 -16.79 -13.98 15.17
N ASN A 364 -17.52 -14.95 15.74
CA ASN A 364 -17.58 -15.17 17.18
C ASN A 364 -16.52 -16.16 17.68
N ASP A 365 -15.86 -16.91 16.79
CA ASP A 365 -14.64 -17.66 17.11
C ASP A 365 -13.48 -16.65 17.30
N PRO A 366 -13.10 -16.33 18.55
CA PRO A 366 -12.02 -15.39 18.77
C PRO A 366 -10.71 -16.10 18.42
N ILE A 367 -9.90 -15.46 17.57
CA ILE A 367 -8.43 -15.38 17.55
C ILE A 367 -7.72 -16.23 18.65
N LEU A 368 -7.86 -17.56 18.65
CA LEU A 368 -7.22 -18.46 19.62
C LEU A 368 -6.05 -19.24 19.02
N GLU A 369 -5.78 -19.08 17.72
CA GLU A 369 -4.67 -19.79 17.06
C GLU A 369 -3.40 -18.95 16.83
N ASP A 370 -3.45 -17.62 16.96
CA ASP A 370 -2.28 -16.78 16.67
C ASP A 370 -1.35 -16.51 17.87
N SER A 371 -1.78 -16.81 19.10
CA SER A 371 -0.95 -16.65 20.31
C SER A 371 -0.16 -17.92 20.69
N THR A 372 -0.53 -19.09 20.17
CA THR A 372 0.10 -20.38 20.53
C THR A 372 1.19 -20.86 19.58
N LYS A 373 1.39 -20.21 18.43
CA LYS A 373 2.42 -20.57 17.43
C LYS A 373 3.67 -19.69 17.41
N LYS A 374 3.76 -18.66 18.25
CA LYS A 374 4.96 -17.78 18.35
C LYS A 374 5.89 -18.10 19.53
N SER A 375 5.64 -19.19 20.27
CA SER A 375 6.48 -19.64 21.37
C SER A 375 7.13 -21.01 21.12
N ASN A 376 7.63 -21.24 19.90
CA ASN A 376 8.58 -22.32 19.60
C ASN A 376 9.68 -21.80 18.68
#